data_AF-A0A3N5HP15-F1
#
_entry.id   AF-A0A3N5HP15-F1
#
_cell.length_a   1.000
_cell.length_b   1.000
_cell.length_c   1.000
_cell.angle_alpha   90.00
_cell.angle_beta   90.00
_cell.angle_gamma   90.00
#
_symmetry.space_group_name_H-M   'P 1'
#
loop_
_entity.id
_entity.type
_entity.pdbx_description
1 polymer ?
#
loop_
_entity_poly.entity_id
_entity_poly.type
_entity_poly.pdbx_seq_one_letter_code
_entity_poly.pdbx_strand_id
1 'polypeptide(L)' 'DMGVVNLPSGRPTMVLTNGAKVQLEKLIPEGHEARIHLTITDDFPYAQAIVMIEAVIRV' A
#
# COMPACT_ATOMS: atom_id res chain seq x y z
N ASP A 1 -11.62 -3.71 -3.62
CA ASP A 1 -10.45 -4.36 -3.00
C ASP A 1 -9.42 -3.38 -2.47
N MET A 2 -8.87 -2.48 -3.30
CA MET A 2 -7.85 -1.52 -2.86
C MET A 2 -8.47 -0.15 -2.54
N GLY A 3 -8.20 0.40 -1.36
CA GLY A 3 -8.68 1.72 -0.94
C GLY A 3 -7.62 2.50 -0.17
N VAL A 4 -7.64 3.83 -0.31
CA VAL A 4 -6.80 4.73 0.49
C VAL A 4 -7.51 5.06 1.78
N VAL A 5 -6.79 4.96 2.90
CA VAL A 5 -7.25 5.45 4.20
C VAL A 5 -6.17 6.33 4.80
N ASN A 6 -6.58 7.37 5.53
CA ASN A 6 -5.63 8.24 6.20
C ASN A 6 -5.50 7.82 7.66
N LEU A 7 -4.26 7.74 8.14
CA LEU A 7 -4.00 7.63 9.57
C LEU A 7 -4.42 8.95 10.26
N PRO A 8 -4.58 8.97 11.60
CA PRO A 8 -4.89 10.20 12.34
C PRO A 8 -3.88 11.34 12.09
N SER A 9 -2.64 11.00 11.70
CA SER A 9 -1.61 11.97 11.31
C SER A 9 -1.83 12.60 9.93
N GLY A 10 -2.84 12.17 9.18
CA GLY A 10 -3.06 12.55 7.78
C GLY A 10 -2.20 11.78 6.77
N ARG A 11 -1.27 10.93 7.22
CA ARG A 11 -0.46 10.10 6.32
C ARG A 11 -1.37 9.11 5.56
N PRO A 12 -1.32 9.09 4.22
CA PRO A 12 -2.11 8.14 3.44
C PRO A 12 -1.50 6.73 3.56
N THR A 13 -2.37 5.73 3.61
CA THR A 13 -2.02 4.31 3.55
C THR A 13 -3.06 3.56 2.71
N MET A 14 -2.82 2.27 2.47
CA MET A 14 -3.66 1.41 1.64
C MET A 14 -4.30 0.31 2.46
N VAL A 15 -5.58 0.03 2.18
CA VAL A 15 -6.30 -1.16 2.61
C VAL A 15 -6.58 -2.01 1.38
N LEU A 16 -6.06 -3.24 1.35
CA LEU A 16 -6.34 -4.19 0.27
C LEU A 16 -7.26 -5.30 0.78
N THR A 17 -8.27 -5.65 -0.02
CA THR A 17 -9.23 -6.73 0.25
C THR A 17 -9.33 -7.65 -0.96
N ASN A 18 -10.12 -8.73 -0.83
CA ASN A 18 -10.35 -9.81 -1.80
C ASN A 18 -9.15 -10.10 -2.74
N GLY A 19 -9.30 -9.92 -4.06
CA GLY A 19 -8.30 -10.28 -5.06
C GLY A 19 -6.99 -9.52 -4.93
N ALA A 20 -7.02 -8.23 -4.59
CA ALA A 20 -5.78 -7.45 -4.46
C ALA A 20 -4.93 -7.92 -3.27
N LYS A 21 -5.58 -8.26 -2.15
CA LYS A 21 -4.91 -8.85 -0.99
C LYS A 21 -4.26 -10.18 -1.36
N VAL A 22 -4.99 -11.05 -2.06
CA VAL A 22 -4.47 -12.37 -2.49
C VAL A 22 -3.27 -12.23 -3.44
N GLN A 23 -3.29 -11.25 -4.35
CA GLN A 23 -2.13 -11.00 -5.23
C GLN A 23 -0.92 -10.50 -4.45
N LEU A 24 -1.13 -9.58 -3.49
CA LEU A 24 -0.05 -9.11 -2.62
C LEU A 24 0.57 -10.28 -1.85
N GLU A 25 -0.24 -11.14 -1.22
CA GLU A 25 0.24 -12.29 -0.46
C GLU A 25 1.08 -13.26 -1.30
N LYS A 26 0.80 -13.42 -2.60
CA LYS A 26 1.60 -14.25 -3.52
C LYS A 26 2.97 -13.66 -3.84
N LEU A 27 3.14 -12.34 -3.71
CA LEU A 27 4.40 -11.65 -3.99
C LEU A 27 5.32 -11.60 -2.78
N ILE A 28 4.78 -11.77 -1.58
CA ILE A 28 5.56 -11.68 -0.34
C ILE A 28 6.24 -13.02 -0.05
N PRO A 29 7.58 -13.04 0.13
CA PRO A 29 8.29 -14.25 0.52
C PRO A 29 7.83 -14.79 1.87
N GLU A 30 8.07 -16.08 2.10
CA GLU A 30 7.80 -16.69 3.40
C GLU A 30 8.56 -15.98 4.53
N GLY A 31 7.93 -15.88 5.71
CA GLY A 31 8.49 -15.20 6.87
C GLY A 31 8.49 -13.67 6.79
N HIS A 32 7.96 -13.07 5.72
CA HIS A 32 7.87 -11.62 5.57
C HIS A 32 6.43 -11.12 5.69
N GLU A 33 6.29 -9.84 5.99
CA GLU A 33 5.04 -9.10 5.86
C GLU A 33 5.18 -7.95 4.87
N ALA A 34 4.07 -7.60 4.21
CA ALA A 34 4.04 -6.46 3.32
C ALA A 34 3.87 -5.16 4.12
N ARG A 35 4.74 -4.19 3.87
CA ARG A 35 4.54 -2.79 4.24
C ARG A 35 4.33 -1.97 2.97
N ILE A 36 3.19 -1.29 2.90
CA ILE A 36 2.84 -0.44 1.76
C ILE A 36 3.13 1.01 2.13
N HIS A 37 4.00 1.65 1.34
CA HIS A 37 4.26 3.08 1.42
C HIS A 37 3.54 3.77 0.27
N LEU A 38 2.68 4.71 0.61
CA LEU A 38 1.91 5.50 -0.34
C LEU A 38 2.30 6.98 -0.20
N THR A 39 2.59 7.62 -1.33
CA THR A 39 2.58 9.07 -1.44
C THR A 39 1.67 9.47 -2.61
N ILE A 40 0.94 10.56 -2.43
CA ILE A 40 0.04 11.12 -3.42
C ILE A 40 0.31 12.61 -3.56
N THR A 41 0.22 13.12 -4.78
CA THR A 41 0.32 14.54 -5.09
C THR A 41 -0.62 14.86 -6.24
N ASP A 42 -1.16 16.07 -6.25
CA ASP A 42 -1.97 16.58 -7.33
C ASP A 42 -1.48 17.98 -7.75
N ASP A 43 -1.56 18.25 -9.04
CA ASP A 43 -1.39 19.57 -9.63
C ASP A 43 -2.20 19.63 -10.94
N PHE A 44 -3.04 20.63 -11.11
CA PHE A 44 -4.06 20.62 -12.18
C PHE A 44 -3.40 20.55 -13.57
N PRO A 45 -3.80 19.61 -14.44
CA PRO A 45 -4.97 18.72 -14.37
C PRO A 45 -4.68 17.28 -13.86
N TYR A 46 -3.52 17.03 -13.28
CA TYR A 46 -3.01 15.71 -12.96
C TYR A 46 -3.06 15.37 -11.47
N ALA A 47 -3.08 14.07 -11.21
CA ALA A 47 -2.78 13.50 -9.91
C ALA A 47 -1.83 12.31 -10.10
N GLN A 48 -0.98 12.09 -9.12
CA GLN A 48 -0.01 11.01 -9.09
C GLN A 48 -0.04 10.31 -7.74
N ALA A 49 0.07 8.98 -7.78
CA ALA A 49 0.34 8.16 -6.63
C ALA A 49 1.58 7.31 -6.90
N ILE A 50 2.49 7.26 -5.93
CA ILE A 50 3.61 6.32 -5.94
C ILE A 50 3.39 5.33 -4.80
N VAL A 51 3.40 4.05 -5.17
CA VAL A 51 3.21 2.94 -4.24
C VAL A 51 4.49 2.11 -4.24
N MET A 52 5.09 1.98 -3.06
CA MET A 52 6.21 1.08 -2.83
C MET A 52 5.78 -0.02 -1.87
N ILE A 53 5.95 -1.27 -2.29
CA ILE A 53 5.65 -2.45 -1.49
C ILE A 53 6.98 -3.02 -1.01
N GLU A 54 7.16 -3.02 0.30
CA GLU A 54 8.35 -3.55 0.97
C GLU A 54 7.99 -4.87 1.65
N ALA A 55 8.80 -5.90 1.46
CA ALA A 55 8.72 -7.13 2.24
C ALA A 55 9.69 -7.02 3.43
N VAL A 56 9.17 -6.94 4.65
CA VAL A 56 9.98 -6.86 5.87
C VAL A 56 9.88 -8.17 6.64
N ILE A 57 10.96 -8.59 7.31
CA ILE A 57 10.95 -9.81 8.13
C ILE A 57 9.90 -9.65 9.23
N ARG A 58 9.05 -10.66 9.39
CA ARG A 58 8.09 -10.72 10.50
C ARG A 58 8.86 -11.05 11.78
N VAL A 59 8.89 -10.08 12.71
CA VAL A 59 9.56 -10.21 14.01
C VAL A 59 8.63 -10.79 15.06
#